data_AF-A0AB34VJ04-F1
#
_entry.id   AF-A0AB34VJ04-F1
#
_cell.length_a   1.000
_cell.length_b   1.000
_cell.length_c   1.000
_cell.angle_alpha   90.00
_cell.angle_beta   90.00
_cell.angle_gamma   90.00
#
_symmetry.space_group_name_H-M   'P 1'
#
loop_
_entity.id
_entity.type
_entity.pdbx_description
1 polymer ?
#
loop_
_entity_poly.entity_id
_entity_poly.type
_entity_poly.pdbx_seq_one_letter_code
_entity_poly.pdbx_strand_id
1 'polypeptide(L)'
;MGAKTKARPLSRYLKDYKHSQTNCSHCGKVLDRMALVFRGQIINKEAIARMDQMIDEPLWLKLQPELTALCRFCSDIFCNTHPNYFDIMAFKQYLFEQTEMSPSTIREYVVRLRRLDDMLKARNFPAEKLKGNSWHQCLEEDLPDAGNNNYRIALRKYDQFLGWQQR
;
A
#
# COMPACT_ATOMS: atom_id res chain seq x y z
N MET A 1 -1.97 37.13 26.64
CA MET A 1 -0.76 36.31 26.94
C MET A 1 -0.57 35.34 25.80
N GLY A 2 0.35 35.63 24.87
CA GLY A 2 0.64 34.72 23.76
C GLY A 2 1.37 33.50 24.29
N ALA A 3 0.77 32.31 24.17
CA ALA A 3 1.45 31.07 24.50
C ALA A 3 2.71 30.99 23.62
N LYS A 4 3.90 31.06 24.22
CA LYS A 4 5.15 30.76 23.53
C LYS A 4 5.03 29.34 22.99
N THR A 5 4.85 29.19 21.68
CA THR A 5 4.87 27.90 21.01
C THR A 5 6.24 27.28 21.25
N LYS A 6 6.33 26.36 22.21
CA LYS A 6 7.60 25.76 22.59
C LYS A 6 8.04 24.83 21.46
N ALA A 7 9.10 25.23 20.75
CA ALA A 7 9.74 24.33 19.81
C ALA A 7 10.20 23.06 20.54
N ARG A 8 10.02 21.91 19.90
CA ARG A 8 10.50 20.61 20.40
C ARG A 8 11.09 19.81 19.25
N PRO A 9 11.93 18.81 19.53
CA PRO A 9 12.52 17.99 18.48
C PRO A 9 11.45 17.30 17.65
N LEU A 10 11.62 17.26 16.31
CA LEU A 10 10.72 16.55 15.39
C LEU A 10 10.52 15.08 15.82
N SER A 11 11.57 14.43 16.32
CA SER A 11 11.50 13.07 16.87
C SER A 11 10.45 12.91 17.97
N ARG A 12 10.19 13.95 18.77
CA ARG A 12 9.17 13.90 19.83
C ARG A 12 7.76 13.96 19.22
N TYR A 13 7.53 14.88 18.29
CA TYR A 13 6.26 14.96 17.56
C TYR A 13 5.91 13.64 16.86
N LEU A 14 6.87 13.05 16.15
CA LEU A 14 6.67 11.78 15.44
C LEU A 14 6.37 10.61 16.39
N LYS A 15 7.03 10.54 17.55
CA LYS A 15 6.75 9.53 18.57
C LYS A 15 5.35 9.70 19.16
N ASP A 16 4.96 10.92 19.52
CA ASP A 16 3.65 11.21 20.07
C ASP A 16 2.54 10.90 19.05
N TYR A 17 2.72 11.30 17.78
CA TYR A 17 1.83 10.92 16.68
C TYR A 17 1.74 9.41 16.54
N LYS A 18 2.87 8.70 16.49
CA LYS A 18 2.89 7.25 16.37
C LYS A 18 2.13 6.56 17.50
N HIS A 19 2.21 7.07 18.74
CA HIS A 19 1.45 6.51 19.87
C HIS A 19 -0.04 6.84 19.83
N SER A 20 -0.45 7.95 19.18
CA SER A 20 -1.86 8.32 19.09
C SER A 20 -2.63 7.55 18.01
N GLN A 21 -1.94 6.90 17.06
CA GLN A 21 -2.58 6.13 16.01
C GLN A 21 -2.87 4.70 16.48
N THR A 22 -4.14 4.29 16.45
CA THR A 22 -4.60 2.96 16.89
C THR A 22 -4.94 2.02 15.74
N ASN A 23 -5.22 2.56 14.55
CA ASN A 23 -5.73 1.81 13.40
C ASN A 23 -4.91 2.13 12.14
N CYS A 24 -4.82 1.16 11.23
CA CYS A 24 -4.22 1.33 9.92
C CYS A 24 -5.04 2.31 9.10
N SER A 25 -4.42 3.39 8.62
CA SER A 25 -5.11 4.43 7.83
C SER A 25 -5.71 3.90 6.52
N HIS A 26 -5.26 2.74 6.01
CA HIS A 26 -5.79 2.16 4.75
C HIS A 26 -6.80 1.05 4.94
N CYS A 27 -6.66 0.20 5.96
CA CYS A 27 -7.50 -1.00 6.09
C CYS A 27 -8.27 -1.07 7.41
N GLY A 28 -8.21 -0.01 8.23
CA GLY A 28 -8.92 0.08 9.50
C GLY A 28 -8.45 -0.89 10.60
N LYS A 29 -7.57 -1.85 10.28
CA LYS A 29 -7.08 -2.85 11.24
C LYS A 29 -6.40 -2.18 12.44
N VAL A 30 -6.74 -2.62 13.65
CA VAL A 30 -6.06 -2.23 14.89
C VAL A 30 -4.57 -2.58 14.83
N LEU A 31 -3.73 -1.63 15.20
CA LEU A 31 -2.28 -1.70 15.11
C LEU A 31 -1.66 -2.01 16.48
N ASP A 32 -1.13 -3.22 16.63
CA ASP A 32 -0.19 -3.55 17.71
C ASP A 32 1.24 -3.05 17.35
N ARG A 33 1.62 -3.21 16.08
CA ARG A 33 2.86 -2.65 15.51
C ARG A 33 2.53 -1.92 14.22
N MET A 34 3.10 -0.72 14.07
CA MET A 34 2.90 0.11 12.89
C MET A 34 4.20 0.55 12.22
N ALA A 35 4.11 0.72 10.90
CA ALA A 35 5.04 1.51 10.12
C ALA A 35 4.52 2.95 10.06
N LEU A 36 5.39 3.90 10.36
CA LEU A 36 5.13 5.32 10.09
C LEU A 36 5.68 5.61 8.71
N VAL A 37 4.83 6.12 7.82
CA VAL A 37 5.20 6.45 6.45
C VAL A 37 5.08 7.96 6.26
N PHE A 38 6.06 8.53 5.56
CA PHE A 38 6.08 9.93 5.15
C PHE A 38 6.41 10.00 3.67
N ARG A 39 5.54 10.62 2.86
CA ARG A 39 5.71 10.75 1.40
C ARG A 39 6.12 9.45 0.69
N GLY A 40 5.48 8.33 1.03
CA GLY A 40 5.79 7.04 0.41
C GLY A 40 7.00 6.28 0.99
N GLN A 41 7.67 6.82 2.00
CA GLN A 41 8.84 6.19 2.62
C GLN A 41 8.59 5.83 4.08
N ILE A 42 9.02 4.63 4.48
CA ILE A 42 8.95 4.19 5.87
C ILE A 42 10.02 4.93 6.69
N ILE A 43 9.60 5.63 7.75
CA ILE A 43 10.50 6.19 8.74
C ILE A 43 10.69 5.16 9.86
N ASN A 44 11.88 4.57 9.94
CA ASN A 44 12.23 3.60 10.98
C ASN A 44 12.57 4.27 12.33
N LYS A 45 12.69 3.45 13.38
CA LYS A 45 12.91 3.92 14.75
C LYS A 45 14.23 4.69 14.87
N GLU A 46 15.27 4.22 14.18
CA GLU A 46 16.60 4.80 14.20
C GLU A 46 16.63 6.18 13.51
N ALA A 47 15.93 6.32 12.37
CA ALA A 47 15.76 7.58 11.68
C ALA A 47 15.00 8.59 12.54
N ILE A 48 13.87 8.17 13.15
CA ILE A 48 13.13 9.03 14.10
C ILE A 48 14.05 9.47 15.25
N ALA A 49 14.87 8.57 15.81
CA ALA A 49 15.76 8.90 16.92
C ALA A 49 16.81 9.97 16.58
N ARG A 50 17.22 10.08 15.31
CA ARG A 50 18.18 11.08 14.83
C ARG A 50 17.55 12.41 14.38
N MET A 51 16.23 12.52 14.34
CA MET A 51 15.52 13.76 13.95
C MET A 51 15.44 14.73 15.14
N ASP A 52 16.57 15.36 15.48
CA ASP A 52 16.73 16.29 16.59
C ASP A 52 16.39 17.75 16.24
N GLN A 53 16.17 18.05 14.97
CA GLN A 53 15.76 19.38 14.51
C GLN A 53 14.55 19.89 15.31
N MET A 54 14.70 21.08 15.89
CA MET A 54 13.66 21.77 16.63
C MET A 54 12.64 22.36 15.66
N ILE A 55 11.36 21.99 15.82
CA ILE A 55 10.25 22.55 15.06
C ILE A 55 9.18 23.07 16.01
N ASP A 56 8.40 24.05 15.55
CA ASP A 56 7.26 24.59 16.28
C ASP A 56 5.94 23.90 15.88
N GLU A 57 4.88 24.23 16.61
CA GLU A 57 3.54 23.67 16.38
C GLU A 57 3.00 23.98 14.97
N PRO A 58 3.10 25.21 14.43
CA PRO A 58 2.69 25.51 13.07
C PRO A 58 3.37 24.65 12.00
N LEU A 59 4.67 24.40 12.10
CA LEU A 59 5.37 23.53 11.16
C LEU A 59 4.93 22.07 11.34
N TRP A 60 4.76 21.61 12.58
CA TRP A 60 4.24 20.27 12.84
C TRP A 60 2.86 20.03 12.22
N LEU A 61 1.92 20.97 12.37
CA LEU A 61 0.57 20.86 11.80
C LEU A 61 0.57 20.79 10.27
N LYS A 62 1.59 21.35 9.60
CA LYS A 62 1.78 21.21 8.15
C LYS A 62 2.32 19.83 7.76
N LEU A 63 3.17 19.23 8.59
CA LEU A 63 3.78 17.92 8.32
C LEU A 63 2.84 16.75 8.65
N GLN A 64 2.00 16.91 9.68
CA GLN A 64 1.15 15.84 10.19
C GLN A 64 0.24 15.18 9.13
N PRO A 65 -0.39 15.91 8.19
CA PRO A 65 -1.23 15.31 7.15
C PRO A 65 -0.48 14.43 6.15
N GLU A 66 0.85 14.60 6.03
CA GLU A 66 1.69 13.83 5.14
C GLU A 66 2.18 12.51 5.76
N LEU A 67 1.89 12.31 7.05
CA LEU A 67 2.19 11.09 7.76
C LEU A 67 1.04 10.09 7.63
N THR A 68 1.39 8.82 7.52
CA THR A 68 0.41 7.73 7.46
C THR A 68 0.84 6.59 8.36
N ALA A 69 -0.06 6.12 9.21
CA ALA A 69 0.16 4.97 10.08
C ALA A 69 -0.39 3.71 9.42
N LEU A 70 0.52 2.79 9.07
CA LEU A 70 0.18 1.60 8.30
C LEU A 70 0.52 0.31 9.04
N CYS A 71 -0.30 -0.71 8.83
CA CYS A 71 0.07 -2.07 9.19
C CYS A 71 1.22 -2.55 8.28
N ARG A 72 1.91 -3.63 8.68
CA ARG A 72 3.02 -4.21 7.89
C ARG A 72 2.64 -4.51 6.44
N PHE A 73 1.41 -4.99 6.22
CA PHE A 73 0.96 -5.32 4.87
C PHE A 73 0.69 -4.08 4.03
N CYS A 74 -0.03 -3.08 4.56
CA CYS A 74 -0.32 -1.86 3.81
C CYS A 74 0.94 -1.01 3.58
N SER A 75 1.87 -0.96 4.52
CA SER A 75 3.14 -0.24 4.33
C SER A 75 4.00 -0.86 3.23
N ASP A 76 4.08 -2.18 3.17
CA ASP A 76 4.79 -2.87 2.09
C ASP A 76 4.18 -2.57 0.72
N ILE A 77 2.85 -2.60 0.59
CA ILE A 77 2.20 -2.24 -0.68
C ILE A 77 2.41 -0.75 -0.98
N PHE A 78 2.15 0.14 -0.03
CA PHE A 78 2.20 1.59 -0.26
C PHE A 78 3.60 2.08 -0.63
N CYS A 79 4.65 1.52 -0.03
CA CYS A 79 6.02 1.99 -0.25
C CYS A 79 6.74 1.25 -1.38
N ASN A 80 6.34 0.01 -1.70
CA ASN A 80 7.10 -0.85 -2.61
C ASN A 80 6.33 -1.26 -3.88
N THR A 81 5.18 -0.63 -4.16
CA THR A 81 4.41 -0.95 -5.37
C THR A 81 4.41 0.25 -6.30
N HIS A 82 5.22 0.16 -7.35
CA HIS A 82 5.09 1.02 -8.52
C HIS A 82 4.34 0.19 -9.57
N PRO A 83 3.07 0.52 -9.87
CA PRO A 83 2.27 -0.29 -10.77
C PRO A 83 2.91 -0.30 -12.17
N ASN A 84 3.31 -1.48 -12.64
CA ASN A 84 3.76 -1.66 -14.02
C ASN A 84 2.61 -2.21 -14.87
N TYR A 85 1.90 -3.21 -14.34
CA TYR A 85 0.81 -3.93 -15.02
C TYR A 85 -0.48 -3.90 -14.20
N PHE A 86 -0.38 -4.04 -12.88
CA PHE A 86 -1.53 -4.09 -11.98
C PHE A 86 -1.57 -2.88 -11.04
N ASP A 87 -2.75 -2.26 -10.91
CA ASP A 87 -3.02 -1.30 -9.83
C ASP A 87 -3.33 -2.06 -8.53
N ILE A 88 -2.26 -2.55 -7.91
CA ILE A 88 -2.34 -3.38 -6.70
C ILE A 88 -3.01 -2.63 -5.53
N MET A 89 -2.80 -1.32 -5.41
CA MET A 89 -3.35 -0.55 -4.30
C MET A 89 -4.86 -0.39 -4.45
N ALA A 90 -5.32 0.05 -5.62
CA ALA A 90 -6.75 0.20 -5.89
C ALA A 90 -7.46 -1.17 -5.83
N PHE A 91 -6.84 -2.21 -6.39
CA PHE A 91 -7.36 -3.57 -6.30
C PHE A 91 -7.51 -4.05 -4.84
N LYS A 92 -6.48 -3.84 -4.01
CA LYS A 92 -6.55 -4.17 -2.57
C LYS A 92 -7.72 -3.44 -1.91
N GLN A 93 -7.90 -2.14 -2.20
CA GLN A 93 -8.98 -1.35 -1.62
C GLN A 93 -10.35 -1.87 -2.04
N TYR A 94 -10.53 -2.15 -3.34
CA TYR A 94 -11.73 -2.78 -3.88
C TYR A 94 -12.05 -4.09 -3.17
N LEU A 95 -11.06 -4.97 -2.98
CA LEU A 95 -11.30 -6.24 -2.29
C LEU A 95 -11.75 -6.03 -0.83
N PHE A 96 -11.21 -5.03 -0.13
CA PHE A 96 -11.59 -4.73 1.25
C PHE A 96 -12.99 -4.13 1.37
N GLU A 97 -13.38 -3.26 0.44
CA GLU A 97 -14.61 -2.47 0.55
C GLU A 97 -15.80 -3.12 -0.16
N GLN A 98 -15.54 -3.82 -1.26
CA GLN A 98 -16.58 -4.29 -2.20
C GLN A 98 -16.80 -5.81 -2.13
N THR A 99 -16.10 -6.52 -1.25
CA THR A 99 -16.23 -7.97 -1.12
C THR A 99 -16.24 -8.42 0.34
N GLU A 100 -16.88 -9.55 0.63
CA GLU A 100 -16.90 -10.17 1.96
C GLU A 100 -15.68 -11.08 2.21
N MET A 101 -14.61 -10.93 1.44
CA MET A 101 -13.45 -11.81 1.55
C MET A 101 -12.69 -11.60 2.86
N SER A 102 -12.18 -12.70 3.41
CA SER A 102 -11.34 -12.63 4.61
C SER A 102 -10.05 -11.83 4.34
N PRO A 103 -9.49 -11.11 5.34
CA PRO A 103 -8.22 -10.40 5.19
C PRO A 103 -7.05 -11.30 4.71
N SER A 104 -7.08 -12.59 5.08
CA SER A 104 -6.08 -13.57 4.63
C SER A 104 -6.19 -13.85 3.13
N THR A 105 -7.41 -14.05 2.63
CA THR A 105 -7.68 -14.26 1.20
C THR A 105 -7.33 -13.02 0.37
N ILE A 106 -7.70 -11.83 0.85
CA ILE A 106 -7.34 -10.56 0.21
C ILE A 106 -5.82 -10.45 0.09
N ARG A 107 -5.10 -10.72 1.18
CA ARG A 107 -3.64 -10.69 1.20
C ARG A 107 -3.03 -11.67 0.21
N GLU A 108 -3.54 -12.89 0.15
CA GLU A 108 -3.09 -13.92 -0.79
C GLU A 108 -3.21 -13.45 -2.24
N TYR A 109 -4.37 -12.90 -2.63
CA TYR A 109 -4.60 -12.44 -4.00
C TYR A 109 -3.74 -11.24 -4.37
N VAL A 110 -3.62 -10.27 -3.47
CA VAL A 110 -2.77 -9.08 -3.68
C VAL A 110 -1.30 -9.48 -3.82
N VAL A 111 -0.78 -10.38 -2.98
CA VAL A 111 0.60 -10.87 -3.08
C VAL A 111 0.81 -11.64 -4.38
N ARG A 112 -0.17 -12.42 -4.82
CA ARG A 112 -0.10 -13.14 -6.10
C ARG A 112 -0.01 -12.20 -7.29
N LEU A 113 -0.87 -11.18 -7.36
CA LEU A 113 -0.78 -10.20 -8.44
C LEU A 113 0.52 -9.40 -8.40
N ARG A 114 1.03 -9.05 -7.22
CA ARG A 114 2.32 -8.38 -7.10
C ARG A 114 3.48 -9.23 -7.64
N ARG A 115 3.52 -10.52 -7.27
CA ARG A 115 4.52 -11.46 -7.80
C ARG A 115 4.41 -11.58 -9.31
N LEU A 116 3.19 -11.59 -9.83
CA LEU A 116 2.94 -11.64 -11.26
C LEU A 116 3.39 -10.35 -11.97
N ASP A 117 3.15 -9.18 -11.36
CA ASP A 117 3.68 -7.89 -11.84
C ASP A 117 5.21 -7.93 -11.97
N ASP A 118 5.90 -8.42 -10.93
CA ASP A 118 7.36 -8.58 -10.91
C ASP A 118 7.83 -9.54 -12.02
N MET A 119 7.12 -10.66 -12.23
CA MET A 119 7.44 -11.62 -13.29
C MET A 119 7.25 -11.03 -14.69
N LEU A 120 6.17 -10.30 -14.93
CA LEU A 120 5.90 -9.64 -16.21
C LEU A 120 6.94 -8.56 -16.50
N LYS A 121 7.30 -7.78 -15.48
CA LYS A 121 8.35 -6.75 -15.57
C LYS A 121 9.70 -7.36 -15.90
N ALA A 122 10.09 -8.42 -15.21
CA ALA A 122 11.36 -9.10 -15.47
C ALA A 122 11.47 -9.66 -16.91
N ARG A 123 10.33 -9.95 -17.54
CA ARG A 123 10.24 -10.44 -18.92
C ARG A 123 10.02 -9.33 -19.96
N ASN A 124 9.91 -8.06 -19.54
CA ASN A 124 9.52 -6.93 -20.39
C ASN A 124 8.25 -7.24 -21.20
N PHE A 125 7.21 -7.76 -20.52
CA PHE A 125 5.99 -8.18 -21.20
C PHE A 125 5.29 -6.96 -21.86
N PRO A 126 4.90 -7.03 -23.14
CA PRO A 126 4.29 -5.90 -23.83
C PRO A 126 2.90 -5.58 -23.26
N ALA A 127 2.71 -4.35 -22.78
CA ALA A 127 1.45 -3.91 -22.17
C ALA A 127 0.29 -3.84 -23.17
N GLU A 128 0.59 -3.77 -24.46
CA GLU A 128 -0.38 -3.74 -25.56
C GLU A 128 -1.14 -5.07 -25.67
N LYS A 129 -0.49 -6.19 -25.34
CA LYS A 129 -1.14 -7.52 -25.28
C LYS A 129 -2.23 -7.61 -24.19
N LEU A 130 -2.24 -6.66 -23.27
CA LEU A 130 -3.14 -6.63 -22.12
C LEU A 130 -4.35 -5.71 -22.34
N LYS A 131 -4.40 -4.98 -23.46
CA LYS A 131 -5.52 -4.11 -23.80
C LYS A 131 -6.63 -4.89 -24.50
N GLY A 132 -7.79 -4.99 -23.86
CA GLY A 132 -9.04 -5.45 -24.48
C GLY A 132 -9.41 -6.92 -24.27
N ASN A 133 -8.53 -7.72 -23.65
CA ASN A 133 -8.77 -9.13 -23.35
C ASN A 133 -8.75 -9.38 -21.83
N SER A 134 -9.37 -10.47 -21.38
CA SER A 134 -9.28 -10.90 -19.97
C SER A 134 -7.83 -11.23 -19.64
N TRP A 135 -7.32 -10.70 -18.52
CA TRP A 135 -5.94 -10.97 -18.07
C TRP A 135 -5.65 -12.47 -17.93
N HIS A 136 -6.66 -13.24 -17.56
CA HIS A 136 -6.59 -14.69 -17.48
C HIS A 136 -6.26 -15.31 -18.85
N GLN A 137 -6.96 -14.90 -19.90
CA GLN A 137 -6.78 -15.45 -21.24
C GLN A 137 -5.42 -15.07 -21.82
N CYS A 138 -5.00 -13.80 -21.67
CA CYS A 138 -3.72 -13.34 -22.19
C CYS A 138 -2.52 -14.08 -21.59
N LEU A 139 -2.60 -14.41 -20.29
CA LEU A 139 -1.47 -15.00 -19.58
C LEU A 139 -1.44 -16.53 -19.60
N GLU A 140 -2.55 -17.20 -19.93
CA GLU A 140 -2.55 -18.66 -20.13
C GLU A 140 -1.64 -19.09 -21.29
N GLU A 141 -1.58 -18.31 -22.37
CA GLU A 141 -0.76 -18.62 -23.55
C GLU A 141 0.72 -18.27 -23.34
N ASP A 142 1.01 -17.09 -22.77
CA ASP A 142 2.38 -16.57 -22.67
C ASP A 142 3.10 -16.97 -21.36
N LEU A 143 2.36 -17.38 -20.31
CA LEU A 143 2.90 -17.77 -19.01
C LEU A 143 2.21 -19.05 -18.47
N PRO A 144 2.49 -20.24 -19.02
CA PRO A 144 1.88 -21.49 -18.55
C PRO A 144 2.11 -21.76 -17.04
N ASP A 145 3.25 -21.33 -16.48
CA ASP A 145 3.51 -21.39 -15.02
C ASP A 145 2.67 -20.39 -14.20
N ALA A 146 2.25 -19.26 -14.79
CA ALA A 146 1.30 -18.34 -14.16
C ALA A 146 -0.16 -18.77 -14.41
N GLY A 147 -0.42 -19.52 -15.48
CA GLY A 147 -1.66 -20.26 -15.73
C GLY A 147 -1.88 -21.43 -14.77
N ASN A 148 -0.83 -21.84 -14.05
CA ASN A 148 -0.94 -22.79 -12.95
C ASN A 148 -1.89 -22.21 -11.87
N ASN A 149 -2.76 -23.06 -11.30
CA ASN A 149 -4.01 -22.72 -10.59
C ASN A 149 -3.92 -21.60 -9.51
N ASN A 150 -2.70 -21.29 -9.04
CA ASN A 150 -2.41 -20.31 -8.00
C ASN A 150 -2.78 -18.87 -8.37
N TYR A 151 -2.47 -18.35 -9.57
CA TYR A 151 -2.74 -16.93 -9.91
C TYR A 151 -4.14 -16.72 -10.48
N ARG A 152 -4.75 -17.78 -11.02
CA ARG A 152 -6.00 -17.76 -11.77
C ARG A 152 -7.14 -17.04 -11.06
N ILE A 153 -7.35 -17.33 -9.78
CA ILE A 153 -8.43 -16.73 -9.00
C ILE A 153 -8.15 -15.24 -8.74
N ALA A 154 -6.89 -14.88 -8.47
CA ALA A 154 -6.50 -13.50 -8.26
C ALA A 154 -6.71 -12.66 -9.54
N LEU A 155 -6.37 -13.22 -10.71
CA LEU A 155 -6.61 -12.58 -12.01
C LEU A 155 -8.10 -12.39 -12.31
N ARG A 156 -8.92 -13.41 -12.07
CA ARG A 156 -10.39 -13.27 -12.22
C ARG A 156 -10.97 -12.20 -11.29
N LYS A 157 -10.45 -12.07 -10.06
CA LYS A 157 -10.84 -10.98 -9.15
C LYS A 157 -10.36 -9.62 -9.65
N TYR A 158 -9.20 -9.55 -10.29
CA TYR A 158 -8.73 -8.32 -10.91
C TYR A 158 -9.60 -7.91 -12.11
N ASP A 159 -10.02 -8.85 -12.96
CA ASP A 159 -10.98 -8.58 -14.04
C ASP A 159 -12.31 -8.02 -13.48
N GLN A 160 -12.80 -8.55 -12.36
CA GLN A 160 -13.99 -8.02 -11.66
C GLN A 160 -13.78 -6.58 -11.16
N PHE A 161 -12.59 -6.29 -10.62
CA PHE A 161 -12.20 -4.95 -10.21
C PHE A 161 -12.17 -3.97 -11.39
N LEU A 162 -11.57 -4.35 -12.52
CA LEU A 162 -11.54 -3.52 -13.73
C LEU A 162 -12.96 -3.23 -14.24
N GLY A 163 -13.83 -4.25 -14.24
CA GLY A 163 -15.24 -4.08 -14.61
C GLY A 163 -16.04 -3.24 -13.63
N TRP A 164 -15.63 -3.19 -12.35
CA TRP A 164 -16.23 -2.30 -11.35
C TRP A 164 -15.78 -0.85 -11.53
N GLN A 165 -14.50 -0.60 -11.88
CA GLN A 165 -13.99 0.76 -12.13
C GLN A 165 -14.61 1.44 -13.37
N GLN A 166 -15.14 0.66 -14.31
CA GLN A 166 -15.74 1.16 -15.56
C GLN A 166 -17.25 1.47 -15.43
N ARG A 167 -17.85 1.25 -14.26
CA ARG A 167 -19.25 1.58 -13.96
C ARG A 167 -19.36 2.97 -13.36
#